data_AF-A0A8T4F2N9-F1
#
_entry.id   AF-A0A8T4F2N9-F1
#
_cell.length_a   1.000
_cell.length_b   1.000
_cell.length_c   1.000
_cell.angle_alpha   90.00
_cell.angle_beta   90.00
_cell.angle_gamma   90.00
#
_symmetry.space_group_name_H-M   'P 1'
#
loop_
_entity.id
_entity.type
_entity.pdbx_description
1 polymer ?
#
loop_
_entity_poly.entity_id
_entity_poly.type
_entity_poly.pdbx_seq_one_letter_code
_entity_poly.pdbx_strand_id
1 'polypeptide(L)' 'MVDFAEGVRRRVREARDALRLARESGDTYGAQAYAADLEEMLRLAEEHGVAIEHAADLAAETQPDSGQVG' A
#
# COMPACT_ATOMS: atom_id res chain seq x y z
N MET A 1 -10.12 16.26 12.81
CA MET A 1 -9.10 15.37 13.42
C MET A 1 -9.19 14.08 12.62
N VAL A 2 -8.15 13.74 11.85
CA VAL A 2 -8.18 12.54 10.98
C VAL A 2 -8.19 11.31 11.89
N ASP A 3 -9.01 10.31 11.58
CA ASP A 3 -9.01 9.05 12.33
C ASP A 3 -7.65 8.37 12.22
N PHE A 4 -7.21 7.68 13.27
CA PHE A 4 -5.93 6.98 13.28
C PHE A 4 -5.80 6.03 12.08
N ALA A 5 -6.85 5.25 11.79
CA ALA A 5 -6.85 4.31 10.69
C ALA A 5 -6.72 5.01 9.34
N GLU A 6 -7.38 6.15 9.16
CA GLU A 6 -7.28 6.95 7.93
C GLU A 6 -5.87 7.55 7.78
N GLY A 7 -5.27 8.01 8.87
CA GLY A 7 -3.90 8.52 8.89
C GLY A 7 -2.86 7.46 8.53
N VAL A 8 -2.97 6.25 9.09
CA VAL A 8 -2.08 5.12 8.79
C VAL A 8 -2.23 4.70 7.33
N ARG A 9 -3.47 4.52 6.83
CA ARG A 9 -3.72 4.17 5.42
C ARG A 9 -3.14 5.20 4.46
N ARG A 10 -3.27 6.49 4.78
CA ARG A 10 -2.70 7.56 3.97
C ARG A 10 -1.17 7.46 3.90
N ARG A 11 -0.50 7.28 5.05
CA ARG A 11 0.97 7.15 5.09
C ARG A 11 1.46 5.92 4.34
N VAL A 12 0.77 4.78 4.44
CA VAL A 12 1.12 3.58 3.66
C VAL A 12 1.04 3.86 2.15
N ARG A 13 0.00 4.56 1.68
CA ARG A 13 -0.10 4.94 0.27
C ARG A 13 1.05 5.85 -0.15
N GLU A 14 1.31 6.91 0.62
CA GLU A 14 2.39 7.87 0.35
C GLU A 14 3.77 7.19 0.32
N ALA A 15 4.06 6.29 1.27
CA ALA A 15 5.32 5.55 1.31
C ALA A 15 5.47 4.59 0.12
N ARG A 16 4.39 3.94 -0.33
CA ARG A 16 4.40 3.08 -1.53
C ARG A 16 4.70 3.88 -2.80
N ASP A 17 4.08 5.04 -2.96
CA ASP A 17 4.32 5.89 -4.13
C ASP A 17 5.74 6.47 -4.11
N ALA A 18 6.23 6.92 -2.95
CA ALA A 18 7.60 7.39 -2.80
C ALA A 18 8.64 6.28 -3.07
N LEU A 19 8.39 5.06 -2.58
CA LEU A 19 9.23 3.90 -2.86
C LEU A 19 9.26 3.57 -4.36
N ARG A 20 8.10 3.60 -5.03
CA ARG A 20 8.01 3.38 -6.48
C ARG A 20 8.86 4.42 -7.21
N LEU A 21 8.66 5.70 -6.91
CA LEU A 21 9.38 6.80 -7.54
C LEU A 21 10.89 6.72 -7.30
N ALA A 22 11.33 6.40 -6.08
CA ALA A 22 12.74 6.25 -5.74
C ALA A 22 13.40 5.09 -6.51
N ARG A 23 12.67 3.98 -6.71
CA ARG A 23 13.13 2.87 -7.54
C ARG A 23 13.24 3.25 -9.02
N GLU A 24 12.23 3.96 -9.55
CA GLU A 24 12.19 4.41 -10.93
C GLU A 24 13.27 5.46 -11.24
N SER A 25 13.61 6.32 -10.28
CA SER A 25 14.66 7.35 -10.43
C SER A 25 16.07 6.83 -10.16
N GLY A 26 16.22 5.60 -9.67
CA GLY A 26 17.51 5.03 -9.26
C GLY A 26 18.03 5.53 -7.92
N ASP A 27 17.21 6.25 -7.14
CA ASP A 27 17.51 6.67 -5.77
C ASP A 27 17.48 5.47 -4.82
N THR A 28 18.61 4.76 -4.76
CA THR A 28 18.75 3.54 -3.97
C THR A 28 18.70 3.82 -2.46
N TYR A 29 19.14 4.99 -2.02
CA TYR A 29 19.07 5.36 -0.60
C TYR A 29 17.63 5.69 -0.21
N GLY A 30 16.95 6.53 -1.00
CA GLY A 30 15.53 6.83 -0.82
C GLY A 30 14.67 5.57 -0.85
N ALA A 31 14.92 4.66 -1.79
CA ALA A 31 14.19 3.41 -1.88
C ALA A 31 14.34 2.54 -0.62
N GLN A 32 15.52 2.50 0.01
CA GLN A 32 15.69 1.77 1.28
C GLN A 32 14.98 2.47 2.43
N ALA A 33 15.08 3.80 2.52
CA ALA A 33 14.40 4.58 3.56
C ALA A 33 12.87 4.41 3.48
N TYR A 34 12.29 4.58 2.29
CA TYR A 34 10.84 4.43 2.10
C TYR A 34 10.35 2.99 2.28
N ALA A 35 11.20 1.99 2.01
CA ALA A 35 10.86 0.61 2.30
C ALA A 35 10.78 0.33 3.81
N ALA A 36 11.74 0.86 4.59
CA ALA A 36 11.72 0.72 6.05
C ALA A 36 10.52 1.46 6.67
N ASP A 37 10.23 2.68 6.21
CA ASP A 37 9.04 3.43 6.66
C ASP A 37 7.75 2.69 6.33
N LEU A 38 7.66 2.08 5.14
CA LEU A 38 6.49 1.29 4.74
C LEU A 38 6.32 0.06 5.63
N GLU A 39 7.40 -0.66 5.94
CA GLU A 39 7.38 -1.83 6.81
C GLU A 39 6.89 -1.47 8.23
N GLU A 40 7.42 -0.40 8.80
CA GLU A 40 7.00 0.09 10.12
C GLU A 40 5.52 0.48 10.16
N MET A 41 5.03 1.18 9.12
CA MET A 41 3.62 1.58 9.04
C MET A 41 2.68 0.38 8.88
N LEU A 42 3.10 -0.65 8.13
CA LEU A 42 2.33 -1.88 7.99
C LEU A 42 2.26 -2.65 9.32
N ARG A 43 3.37 -2.72 10.05
CA ARG A 43 3.41 -3.34 11.38
C ARG A 43 2.48 -2.61 12.36
N LEU A 44 2.55 -1.28 12.41
CA LEU A 44 1.64 -0.47 13.22
C LEU A 44 0.18 -0.69 12.83
N ALA A 45 -0.12 -0.80 11.54
CA ALA A 45 -1.46 -1.09 11.09
C ALA A 45 -1.96 -2.45 11.62
N GLU A 46 -1.13 -3.49 11.54
CA GLU A 46 -1.45 -4.82 12.05
C GLU A 46 -1.67 -4.82 13.57
N GLU A 47 -0.75 -4.20 14.33
CA GLU A 47 -0.82 -4.11 15.80
C GLU A 47 -2.10 -3.40 16.27
N HIS A 48 -2.62 -2.46 15.48
CA HIS A 48 -3.84 -1.71 15.77
C HIS A 48 -5.10 -2.22 15.04
N GLY A 49 -5.01 -3.32 14.31
CA GLY A 49 -6.15 -3.91 13.58
C GLY A 49 -6.66 -3.06 12.42
N VAL A 50 -5.82 -2.19 11.84
CA VAL A 50 -6.14 -1.36 10.69
C VAL A 50 -5.93 -2.17 9.41
N ALA A 51 -7.03 -2.45 8.69
CA ALA A 51 -6.95 -3.06 7.37
C ALA A 51 -6.26 -2.12 6.37
N ILE A 52 -5.17 -2.58 5.77
CA ILE A 52 -4.46 -1.93 4.68
C ILE A 52 -4.68 -2.75 3.43
N GLU A 53 -5.20 -2.12 2.37
CA GLU A 53 -5.31 -2.78 1.07
C GLU A 53 -3.89 -3.16 0.59
N HIS A 54 -3.65 -4.45 0.40
CA HIS A 54 -2.44 -4.91 -0.26
C HIS A 54 -2.57 -4.61 -1.75
N ALA A 55 -1.54 -4.02 -2.36
CA ALA A 55 -1.57 -3.68 -3.78
C ALA A 55 -1.86 -4.89 -4.71
N ALA A 56 -1.68 -6.13 -4.21
CA ALA A 56 -2.02 -7.35 -4.92
C ALA A 56 -3.54 -7.61 -5.02
N ASP A 57 -4.34 -7.09 -4.09
CA ASP A 57 -5.78 -7.36 -4.01
C ASP A 57 -6.56 -6.59 -5.10
N LEU A 58 -6.10 -5.40 -5.46
CA LEU A 58 -6.70 -4.54 -6.50
C LEU A 58 -6.55 -5.11 -7.92
N ALA A 59 -5.63 -6.06 -8.15
CA ALA A 59 -5.50 -6.74 -9.45
C ALA A 59 -6.46 -7.93 -9.60
N ALA A 60 -7.02 -8.45 -8.50
CA ALA A 60 -7.93 -9.58 -8.53
C ALA A 60 -9.40 -9.17 -8.80
N GLU A 61 -9.77 -7.90 -8.58
CA GLU A 61 -11.12 -7.38 -8.78
C GLU A 61 -11.39 -6.88 -10.23
N THR A 62 -10.68 -7.43 -11.21
CA THR A 62 -11.07 -7.38 -12.63
C THR A 62 -11.27 -8.80 -13.16
N GLN A 63 -12.19 -9.56 -12.55
CA GLN A 63 -12.77 -10.72 -13.21
C GLN A 63 -14.06 -10.26 -13.90
N PRO A 64 -14.04 -9.97 -15.22
CA PRO A 64 -15.26 -9.66 -15.94
C PRO A 64 -16.18 -10.88 -15.94
N ASP A 65 -17.39 -10.64 -15.46
CA ASP A 65 -18.64 -11.36 -15.74
C ASP A 65 -18.61 -11.99 -17.13
N SER A 66 -18.15 -13.24 -17.20
CA SER A 66 -18.20 -14.04 -18.42
C SER A 66 -19.48 -14.84 -18.35
N GLY A 67 -20.48 -14.33 -19.05
CA GLY A 67 -21.84 -14.81 -19.08
C GLY A 67 -21.96 -16.32 -19.11
N GLN A 68 -22.68 -16.85 -18.13
CA GLN A 68 -23.26 -18.17 -18.21
C GLN A 68 -24.39 -18.13 -19.24
N VAL A 69 -24.06 -18.54 -20.47
CA VAL A 69 -25.05 -18.98 -21.45
C VAL A 69 -25.70 -20.27 -20.94
N GLY A 70 -27.02 -20.24 -20.82
CA GLY A 70 -27.88 -21.39 -20.56
C GLY A 70 -29.21 -21.18 -21.26
#